data_AF-A0A1Y1JUR5-F1
#
_entry.id   AF-A0A1Y1JUR5-F1
#
_cell.length_a   1.000
_cell.length_b   1.000
_cell.length_c   1.000
_cell.angle_alpha   90.00
_cell.angle_beta   90.00
_cell.angle_gamma   90.00
#
_symmetry.space_group_name_H-M   'P 1'
#
loop_
_entity.id
_entity.type
_entity.pdbx_description
1 polymer ?
#
loop_
_entity_poly.entity_id
_entity_poly.type
_entity_poly.pdbx_seq_one_letter_code
_entity_poly.pdbx_strand_id
1 'polypeptide(L)'
;MAKNIYKLAKDFPTLESIMNNARTSVHRVKTGNCSSLEREKFQTSASSVNEICEQVENYGDAIKLQESEYTFTKSSCIYLYYWLYYYNNNYKKYVSEVKSLYTVLIRDLDLTNCTTGVKSDYSTISDDEMLKLKDLHDMYTNIKNIMNNSSSPCKDKCNCANKCANLYMKYKVSCESDNYSDFCNELKNVRHKYNALSTTECTEELKYKMLPLFQKNNISVPIVITTLVILLIAITLFILHNFTQYNLCSQGTLRRKRNKWNHIDEDYNIFQSYKNGRKDTIKSRHHILYYKD
;
A
#
# COMPACT_ATOMS: atom_id res chain seq x y z
N MET A 1 3.88 6.15 9.67
CA MET A 1 3.00 4.99 9.45
C MET A 1 1.88 5.46 8.52
N ALA A 2 1.59 4.78 7.42
CA ALA A 2 0.53 5.20 6.50
C ALA A 2 -0.84 5.17 7.20
N LYS A 3 -1.65 6.21 6.97
CA LYS A 3 -2.99 6.41 7.55
C LYS A 3 -3.99 5.45 6.89
N ASN A 4 -4.05 4.20 7.33
CA ASN A 4 -5.06 3.25 6.83
C ASN A 4 -6.18 3.04 7.87
N ILE A 5 -7.06 4.05 7.97
CA ILE A 5 -8.26 3.98 8.82
C ILE A 5 -9.28 2.96 8.30
N TYR A 6 -9.29 2.67 7.00
CA TYR A 6 -10.24 1.77 6.37
C TYR A 6 -10.10 0.33 6.85
N LYS A 7 -8.87 -0.14 7.10
CA LYS A 7 -8.59 -1.47 7.66
C LYS A 7 -9.27 -1.71 9.03
N LEU A 8 -9.56 -0.64 9.77
CA LEU A 8 -10.21 -0.70 11.08
C LEU A 8 -11.72 -0.95 10.96
N ALA A 9 -12.33 -0.66 9.81
CA ALA A 9 -13.77 -0.78 9.61
C ALA A 9 -14.30 -2.22 9.77
N LYS A 10 -13.43 -3.22 9.59
CA LYS A 10 -13.77 -4.63 9.81
C LYS A 10 -14.19 -4.92 11.27
N ASP A 11 -13.71 -4.12 12.22
CA ASP A 11 -13.98 -4.28 13.65
C ASP A 11 -15.29 -3.56 14.06
N PHE A 12 -15.76 -2.62 13.24
CA PHE A 12 -16.90 -1.75 13.57
C PHE A 12 -18.20 -2.52 13.90
N PRO A 13 -18.59 -3.60 13.20
CA PRO A 13 -19.82 -4.34 13.56
C PRO A 13 -19.76 -4.99 14.96
N THR A 14 -18.56 -5.24 15.49
CA THR A 14 -18.39 -5.75 16.85
C THR A 14 -18.40 -4.61 17.85
N LEU A 15 -17.67 -3.52 17.55
CA LEU A 15 -17.66 -2.31 18.38
C LEU A 15 -19.05 -1.66 18.47
N GLU A 16 -19.85 -1.72 17.41
CA GLU A 16 -21.25 -1.29 17.38
C GLU A 16 -22.11 -2.12 18.32
N SER A 17 -21.95 -3.44 18.31
CA SER A 17 -22.64 -4.30 19.26
C SER A 17 -22.26 -3.96 20.70
N ILE A 18 -20.98 -3.65 20.97
CA ILE A 18 -20.51 -3.25 22.31
C ILE A 18 -21.14 -1.91 22.70
N MET A 19 -21.09 -0.91 21.82
CA MET A 19 -21.69 0.42 22.03
C MET A 19 -23.20 0.34 22.30
N ASN A 20 -23.92 -0.54 21.60
CA ASN A 20 -25.35 -0.74 21.78
C ASN A 20 -25.68 -1.49 23.08
N ASN A 21 -24.91 -2.53 23.43
CA ASN A 21 -25.12 -3.29 24.66
C ASN A 21 -24.75 -2.48 25.91
N ALA A 22 -23.71 -1.64 25.82
CA ALA A 22 -23.31 -0.71 26.88
C ALA A 22 -24.43 0.26 27.27
N ARG A 23 -25.38 0.54 26.38
CA ARG A 23 -26.58 1.34 26.67
C ARG A 23 -27.54 0.66 27.66
N THR A 24 -27.47 -0.66 27.79
CA THR A 24 -28.45 -1.49 28.52
C THR A 24 -27.96 -2.07 29.84
N SER A 25 -26.67 -1.96 30.18
CA SER A 25 -26.13 -2.53 31.42
C SER A 25 -26.53 -1.69 32.64
N VAL A 26 -27.00 -2.39 33.69
CA VAL A 26 -27.62 -1.80 34.90
C VAL A 26 -26.58 -1.30 35.90
N HIS A 27 -25.31 -1.69 35.78
CA HIS A 27 -24.21 -1.20 36.62
C HIS A 27 -23.70 0.15 36.15
N ARG A 28 -24.54 1.17 36.32
CA ARG A 28 -24.20 2.58 36.10
C ARG A 28 -23.27 3.06 37.21
N VAL A 29 -21.97 2.92 37.05
CA VAL A 29 -21.05 3.79 37.78
C VAL A 29 -21.05 5.11 37.02
N LYS A 30 -21.98 6.01 37.36
CA LYS A 30 -21.89 7.40 36.91
C LYS A 30 -20.67 7.99 37.59
N THR A 31 -19.52 8.03 36.92
CA THR A 31 -18.47 8.94 37.37
C THR A 31 -19.00 10.34 37.08
N GLY A 32 -18.78 11.30 37.98
CA GLY A 32 -19.40 12.63 37.90
C GLY A 32 -19.02 13.45 36.65
N ASN A 33 -18.21 12.91 35.74
CA ASN A 33 -17.51 13.60 34.67
C ASN A 33 -18.43 14.11 33.54
N CYS A 34 -19.57 13.45 33.28
CA CYS A 34 -20.52 13.94 32.27
C CYS A 34 -21.32 15.18 32.71
N SER A 35 -21.38 15.46 34.02
CA SER A 35 -22.20 16.55 34.57
C SER A 35 -21.58 17.94 34.36
N SER A 36 -20.26 17.99 34.15
CA SER A 36 -19.46 19.21 33.98
C SER A 36 -19.20 19.59 32.52
N LEU A 37 -19.65 18.78 31.54
CA LEU A 37 -19.53 19.11 30.13
C LEU A 37 -20.33 20.39 29.82
N GLU A 38 -19.61 21.46 29.51
CA GLU A 38 -20.18 22.77 29.25
C GLU A 38 -21.20 22.72 28.10
N ARG A 39 -22.47 22.77 28.48
CA ARG A 39 -23.65 22.76 27.60
C ARG A 39 -23.64 23.86 26.53
N GLU A 40 -22.82 24.91 26.71
CA GLU A 40 -22.72 26.07 25.84
C GLU A 40 -21.79 25.85 24.62
N LYS A 41 -20.92 24.83 24.63
CA LYS A 41 -19.93 24.58 23.56
C LYS A 41 -20.46 23.83 22.34
N PHE A 42 -21.69 23.32 22.39
CA PHE A 42 -22.25 22.50 21.31
C PHE A 42 -23.61 23.04 20.90
N GLN A 43 -23.83 23.21 19.58
CA GLN A 43 -25.13 23.64 19.02
C GLN A 43 -26.24 22.60 19.21
N THR A 44 -25.88 21.37 19.59
CA THR A 44 -26.78 20.32 20.04
C THR A 44 -27.42 20.66 21.38
N SER A 45 -28.72 20.40 21.54
CA SER A 45 -29.42 20.61 22.81
C SER A 45 -28.67 19.96 23.97
N ALA A 46 -28.56 20.66 25.09
CA ALA A 46 -27.88 20.22 26.31
C ALA A 46 -28.23 18.79 26.76
N SER A 47 -29.47 18.35 26.54
CA SER A 47 -29.93 16.99 26.84
C SER A 47 -29.20 15.91 26.04
N SER A 48 -28.90 16.20 24.77
CA SER A 48 -28.23 15.24 23.87
C SER A 48 -26.74 15.07 24.17
N VAL A 49 -26.06 16.09 24.70
CA VAL A 49 -24.63 16.00 25.05
C VAL A 49 -24.41 15.10 26.25
N ASN A 50 -25.26 15.18 27.27
CA ASN A 50 -25.17 14.31 28.44
C ASN A 50 -25.43 12.84 28.08
N GLU A 51 -26.45 12.57 27.26
CA GLU A 51 -26.74 11.21 26.78
C GLU A 51 -25.57 10.64 25.95
N ILE A 52 -24.98 11.45 25.07
CA ILE A 52 -23.78 11.07 24.34
C ILE A 52 -22.65 10.73 25.33
N CYS A 53 -22.37 11.61 26.30
CA CYS A 53 -21.28 11.40 27.24
C CYS A 53 -21.45 10.11 28.04
N GLU A 54 -22.63 9.88 28.63
CA GLU A 54 -22.91 8.66 29.39
C GLU A 54 -22.73 7.41 28.51
N GLN A 55 -23.14 7.48 27.24
CA GLN A 55 -22.96 6.37 26.32
C GLN A 55 -21.49 6.13 25.95
N VAL A 56 -20.70 7.19 25.78
CA VAL A 56 -19.25 7.10 25.52
C VAL A 56 -18.50 6.53 26.72
N GLU A 57 -18.86 6.96 27.94
CA GLU A 57 -18.29 6.44 29.19
C GLU A 57 -18.54 4.93 29.31
N ASN A 58 -19.79 4.49 29.19
CA ASN A 58 -20.16 3.08 29.25
C ASN A 58 -19.46 2.24 28.18
N TYR A 59 -19.33 2.78 26.96
CA TYR A 59 -18.58 2.12 25.89
C TYR A 59 -17.09 2.00 26.23
N GLY A 60 -16.48 3.07 26.75
CA GLY A 60 -15.08 3.05 27.19
C GLY A 60 -14.82 1.97 28.24
N ASP A 61 -15.68 1.87 29.24
CA ASP A 61 -15.59 0.83 30.28
C ASP A 61 -15.81 -0.57 29.72
N ALA A 62 -16.78 -0.75 28.82
CA ALA A 62 -17.02 -2.03 28.16
C ALA A 62 -15.81 -2.49 27.32
N ILE A 63 -15.11 -1.55 26.67
CA ILE A 63 -13.86 -1.83 25.95
C ILE A 63 -12.76 -2.24 26.92
N LYS A 64 -12.57 -1.52 28.04
CA LYS A 64 -11.59 -1.85 29.09
C LYS A 64 -11.81 -3.25 29.67
N LEU A 65 -13.07 -3.64 29.91
CA LEU A 65 -13.39 -4.98 30.41
C LEU A 65 -13.07 -6.10 29.42
N GLN A 66 -12.96 -5.78 28.12
CA GLN A 66 -12.55 -6.71 27.07
C GLN A 66 -11.04 -6.63 26.77
N GLU A 67 -10.24 -5.82 27.49
CA GLU A 67 -8.80 -5.59 27.25
C GLU A 67 -7.87 -6.76 27.61
N SER A 68 -8.29 -8.01 27.50
CA SER A 68 -7.35 -9.12 27.63
C SER A 68 -6.36 -9.26 26.45
N GLU A 69 -6.50 -8.51 25.33
CA GLU A 69 -5.72 -8.77 24.09
C GLU A 69 -5.20 -7.59 23.23
N TYR A 70 -5.23 -6.30 23.64
CA TYR A 70 -4.72 -5.15 22.82
C TYR A 70 -5.34 -4.95 21.42
N THR A 71 -6.28 -5.79 20.99
CA THR A 71 -6.70 -5.91 19.58
C THR A 71 -7.53 -4.74 19.08
N PHE A 72 -8.30 -4.08 19.96
CA PHE A 72 -9.27 -3.06 19.56
C PHE A 72 -8.87 -1.62 19.86
N THR A 73 -7.76 -1.35 20.56
CA THR A 73 -7.48 0.00 21.08
C THR A 73 -7.57 1.10 20.01
N LYS A 74 -7.02 0.87 18.83
CA LYS A 74 -7.07 1.84 17.73
C LYS A 74 -8.44 1.87 17.03
N SER A 75 -9.02 0.70 16.73
CA SER A 75 -10.31 0.63 16.04
C SER A 75 -11.46 1.10 16.91
N SER A 76 -11.41 0.90 18.23
CA SER A 76 -12.41 1.36 19.20
C SER A 76 -12.49 2.89 19.26
N CYS A 77 -11.34 3.56 19.25
CA CYS A 77 -11.25 5.02 19.23
C CYS A 77 -11.74 5.62 17.91
N ILE A 78 -11.34 5.03 16.77
CA ILE A 78 -11.80 5.49 15.45
C ILE A 78 -13.30 5.20 15.25
N TYR A 79 -13.78 4.06 15.74
CA TYR A 79 -15.21 3.74 15.75
C TYR A 79 -16.00 4.74 16.58
N LEU A 80 -15.50 5.13 17.77
CA LEU A 80 -16.16 6.14 18.60
C LEU A 80 -16.30 7.47 17.85
N TYR A 81 -15.25 7.91 17.15
CA TYR A 81 -15.30 9.11 16.31
C TYR A 81 -16.34 8.99 15.19
N TYR A 82 -16.33 7.85 14.48
CA TYR A 82 -17.32 7.51 13.45
C TYR A 82 -18.75 7.51 14.01
N TRP A 83 -18.96 6.94 15.20
CA TRP A 83 -20.25 6.86 15.85
C TRP A 83 -20.79 8.25 16.21
N LEU A 84 -19.94 9.14 16.76
CA LEU A 84 -20.34 10.53 17.03
C LEU A 84 -20.73 11.30 15.76
N TYR A 85 -20.05 11.03 14.65
CA TYR A 85 -20.33 11.63 13.35
C TYR A 85 -21.74 11.27 12.85
N TYR A 86 -22.15 10.01 13.02
CA TYR A 86 -23.47 9.51 12.59
C TYR A 86 -24.53 9.49 13.70
N TYR A 87 -24.20 9.93 14.91
CA TYR A 87 -25.11 9.89 16.05
C TYR A 87 -26.42 10.66 15.79
N ASN A 88 -27.55 9.99 16.07
CA ASN A 88 -28.92 10.46 15.92
C ASN A 88 -29.43 10.78 14.50
N ASN A 89 -28.69 10.42 13.43
CA ASN A 89 -29.14 10.45 12.01
C ASN A 89 -29.81 11.73 11.47
N ASN A 90 -29.99 12.78 12.27
CA ASN A 90 -30.93 13.87 12.00
C ASN A 90 -30.30 15.08 11.27
N TYR A 91 -28.98 15.13 11.14
CA TYR A 91 -28.29 16.16 10.37
C TYR A 91 -26.84 15.74 10.14
N LYS A 92 -26.32 15.99 8.95
CA LYS A 92 -24.88 15.81 8.68
C LYS A 92 -24.11 16.79 9.56
N LYS A 93 -23.42 16.29 10.58
CA LYS A 93 -22.56 17.12 11.42
C LYS A 93 -21.30 17.50 10.64
N TYR A 94 -20.85 18.73 10.78
CA TYR A 94 -19.54 19.10 10.25
C TYR A 94 -18.45 18.35 11.01
N VAL A 95 -17.45 17.83 10.29
CA VAL A 95 -16.26 17.17 10.88
C VAL A 95 -15.66 17.99 12.03
N SER A 96 -15.64 19.33 11.90
CA SER A 96 -15.12 20.24 12.90
C SER A 96 -15.86 20.16 14.24
N GLU A 97 -17.18 20.04 14.22
CA GLU A 97 -18.01 19.94 15.43
C GLU A 97 -17.81 18.58 16.11
N VAL A 98 -17.83 17.51 15.32
CA VAL A 98 -17.57 16.14 15.80
C VAL A 98 -16.19 16.05 16.44
N LYS A 99 -15.18 16.66 15.83
CA LYS A 99 -13.81 16.72 16.34
C LYS A 99 -13.72 17.47 17.67
N SER A 100 -14.41 18.60 17.79
CA SER A 100 -14.46 19.36 19.05
C SER A 100 -15.07 18.51 20.16
N LEU A 101 -16.24 17.90 19.90
CA LEU A 101 -16.94 17.05 20.85
C LEU A 101 -16.10 15.83 21.25
N TYR A 102 -15.54 15.13 20.28
CA TYR A 102 -14.68 13.97 20.52
C TYR A 102 -13.48 14.33 21.39
N THR A 103 -12.81 15.46 21.12
CA THR A 103 -11.63 15.92 21.88
C THR A 103 -11.98 16.22 23.33
N VAL A 104 -13.14 16.83 23.57
CA VAL A 104 -13.62 17.11 24.93
C VAL A 104 -13.96 15.80 25.65
N LEU A 105 -14.71 14.90 25.01
CA LEU A 105 -15.12 13.62 25.60
C LEU A 105 -13.92 12.74 25.96
N ILE A 106 -12.93 12.57 25.07
CA ILE A 106 -11.78 11.72 25.39
C ILE A 106 -10.92 12.26 26.53
N ARG A 107 -10.89 13.60 26.72
CA ARG A 107 -10.15 14.24 27.79
C ARG A 107 -10.88 14.10 29.11
N ASP A 108 -12.17 14.45 29.13
CA ASP A 108 -12.94 14.53 30.37
C ASP A 108 -13.32 13.14 30.91
N LEU A 109 -13.36 12.12 30.04
CA LEU A 109 -13.59 10.70 30.40
C LEU A 109 -12.29 9.89 30.54
N ASP A 110 -11.12 10.53 30.49
CA ASP A 110 -9.80 9.89 30.61
C ASP A 110 -9.60 8.71 29.64
N LEU A 111 -10.07 8.85 28.40
CA LEU A 111 -9.86 7.88 27.31
C LEU A 111 -8.49 8.08 26.66
N THR A 112 -7.43 8.05 27.48
CA THR A 112 -6.05 8.36 27.07
C THR A 112 -5.54 7.47 25.93
N ASN A 113 -6.02 6.23 25.83
CA ASN A 113 -5.76 5.32 24.71
C ASN A 113 -6.15 5.92 23.34
N CYS A 114 -7.13 6.83 23.30
CA CYS A 114 -7.55 7.53 22.07
C CYS A 114 -6.75 8.82 21.80
N THR A 115 -5.89 9.25 22.72
CA THR A 115 -5.07 10.46 22.58
C THR A 115 -3.70 10.16 21.98
N THR A 116 -3.04 9.08 22.40
CA THR A 116 -1.70 8.70 21.95
C THR A 116 -1.78 7.79 20.72
N GLY A 117 -1.16 8.18 19.61
CA GLY A 117 -1.09 7.37 18.38
C GLY A 117 -2.36 7.31 17.51
N VAL A 118 -3.52 7.77 18.00
CA VAL A 118 -4.79 7.85 17.24
C VAL A 118 -5.14 9.30 16.84
N LYS A 119 -4.59 10.31 17.53
CA LYS A 119 -4.88 11.73 17.29
C LYS A 119 -4.64 12.19 15.86
N SER A 120 -3.54 11.78 15.24
CA SER A 120 -3.25 12.09 13.84
C SER A 120 -4.31 11.54 12.88
N ASP A 121 -4.90 10.40 13.23
CA ASP A 121 -5.83 9.70 12.36
C ASP A 121 -7.19 10.39 12.36
N TYR A 122 -7.83 10.58 13.52
CA TYR A 122 -9.15 11.22 13.58
C TYR A 122 -9.11 12.71 13.20
N SER A 123 -8.00 13.40 13.49
CA SER A 123 -7.91 14.85 13.28
C SER A 123 -7.89 15.29 11.81
N THR A 124 -7.65 14.35 10.91
CA THR A 124 -7.52 14.58 9.46
C THR A 124 -8.59 13.84 8.65
N ILE A 125 -9.57 13.19 9.29
CA ILE A 125 -10.62 12.48 8.55
C ILE A 125 -11.61 13.46 7.94
N SER A 126 -11.83 13.34 6.64
CA SER A 126 -12.77 14.12 5.84
C SER A 126 -14.17 13.50 5.82
N ASP A 127 -15.15 14.27 5.35
CA ASP A 127 -16.51 13.77 5.09
C ASP A 127 -16.53 12.60 4.10
N ASP A 128 -15.71 12.66 3.04
CA ASP A 128 -15.61 11.58 2.05
C ASP A 128 -15.07 10.28 2.67
N GLU A 129 -14.04 10.40 3.51
CA GLU A 129 -13.53 9.27 4.28
C GLU A 129 -14.58 8.71 5.26
N MET A 130 -15.39 9.57 5.90
CA MET A 130 -16.52 9.12 6.76
C MET A 130 -17.59 8.38 5.97
N LEU A 131 -17.93 8.81 4.76
CA LEU A 131 -18.88 8.11 3.89
C LEU A 131 -18.34 6.75 3.46
N LYS A 132 -17.07 6.68 3.07
CA LYS A 132 -16.40 5.42 2.73
C LYS A 132 -16.32 4.45 3.92
N LEU A 133 -16.03 4.96 5.12
CA LEU A 133 -16.05 4.16 6.35
C LEU A 133 -17.45 3.64 6.66
N LYS A 134 -18.50 4.45 6.46
CA LYS A 134 -19.88 4.00 6.60
C LYS A 134 -20.21 2.86 5.64
N ASP A 135 -19.85 3.01 4.36
CA ASP A 135 -20.13 1.95 3.38
C ASP A 135 -19.34 0.67 3.68
N LEU A 136 -18.10 0.76 4.15
CA LEU A 136 -17.33 -0.40 4.64
C LEU A 136 -17.97 -1.04 5.87
N HIS A 137 -18.40 -0.23 6.83
CA HIS A 137 -19.12 -0.71 8.00
C HIS A 137 -20.38 -1.48 7.60
N ASP A 138 -21.21 -0.90 6.73
CA ASP A 138 -22.42 -1.54 6.21
C ASP A 138 -22.09 -2.87 5.49
N MET A 139 -21.03 -2.91 4.67
CA MET A 139 -20.57 -4.15 4.02
C MET A 139 -20.14 -5.21 5.05
N TYR A 140 -19.34 -4.83 6.05
CA TYR A 140 -18.89 -5.76 7.09
C TYR A 140 -20.02 -6.25 7.98
N THR A 141 -20.98 -5.39 8.31
CA THR A 141 -22.20 -5.74 9.03
C THR A 141 -23.03 -6.74 8.22
N ASN A 142 -23.23 -6.50 6.92
CA ASN A 142 -23.91 -7.46 6.05
C ASN A 142 -23.19 -8.82 6.02
N ILE A 143 -21.85 -8.84 5.89
CA ILE A 143 -21.06 -10.08 5.90
C ILE A 143 -21.22 -10.83 7.24
N LYS A 144 -21.07 -10.14 8.38
CA LYS A 144 -21.25 -10.72 9.72
C LYS A 144 -22.66 -11.30 9.88
N ASN A 145 -23.66 -10.60 9.38
CA ASN A 145 -25.06 -11.02 9.43
C ASN A 145 -25.40 -12.21 8.54
N ILE A 146 -24.67 -12.41 7.44
CA ILE A 146 -24.82 -13.63 6.60
C ILE A 146 -24.20 -14.84 7.30
N MET A 147 -23.07 -14.64 7.99
CA MET A 147 -22.38 -15.68 8.75
C MET A 147 -23.14 -16.12 10.00
N ASN A 148 -23.83 -15.19 10.67
CA ASN A 148 -24.59 -15.48 11.88
C ASN A 148 -26.01 -15.98 11.52
N ASN A 149 -26.30 -17.25 11.85
CA ASN A 149 -27.60 -17.89 11.58
C ASN A 149 -28.73 -17.49 12.55
N SER A 150 -28.46 -16.71 13.59
CA SER A 150 -29.47 -16.22 14.54
C SER A 150 -30.07 -14.89 14.08
N SER A 151 -31.33 -14.65 14.47
CA SER A 151 -32.16 -13.44 14.27
C SER A 151 -31.39 -12.18 13.87
N SER A 152 -31.01 -12.14 12.60
CA SER A 152 -30.19 -11.12 12.00
C SER A 152 -31.12 -10.01 11.50
N PRO A 153 -30.71 -8.72 11.50
CA PRO A 153 -31.49 -7.66 10.85
C PRO A 153 -31.66 -7.92 9.33
N CYS A 154 -30.90 -8.85 8.76
CA CYS A 154 -31.18 -9.45 7.47
C CYS A 154 -32.39 -10.38 7.60
N LYS A 155 -33.59 -9.85 7.32
CA LYS A 155 -34.81 -10.67 7.16
C LYS A 155 -34.61 -11.84 6.17
N ASP A 156 -33.69 -11.64 5.21
CA ASP A 156 -33.22 -12.62 4.26
C ASP A 156 -31.70 -12.41 4.02
N LYS A 157 -30.93 -13.51 4.04
CA LYS A 157 -29.47 -13.52 3.80
C LYS A 157 -29.13 -13.00 2.41
N CYS A 158 -29.98 -13.29 1.41
CA CYS A 158 -29.75 -12.94 0.02
C CYS A 158 -29.84 -11.44 -0.20
N ASN A 159 -30.78 -10.75 0.48
CA ASN A 159 -30.85 -9.30 0.52
C ASN A 159 -29.57 -8.64 1.07
N CYS A 160 -29.00 -9.17 2.15
CA CYS A 160 -27.77 -8.61 2.71
C CYS A 160 -26.54 -8.84 1.83
N ALA A 161 -26.46 -9.99 1.18
CA ALA A 161 -25.45 -10.25 0.18
C ALA A 161 -25.59 -9.26 -1.01
N ASN A 162 -26.80 -9.04 -1.51
CA ASN A 162 -27.08 -8.05 -2.56
C ASN A 162 -26.72 -6.62 -2.14
N LYS A 163 -27.04 -6.20 -0.90
CA LYS A 163 -26.65 -4.89 -0.36
C LYS A 163 -25.13 -4.73 -0.31
N CYS A 164 -24.43 -5.73 0.23
CA CYS A 164 -22.97 -5.75 0.26
C CYS A 164 -22.37 -5.64 -1.15
N ALA A 165 -22.91 -6.41 -2.10
CA ALA A 165 -22.43 -6.42 -3.48
C ALA A 165 -22.68 -5.08 -4.18
N ASN A 166 -23.85 -4.46 -3.96
CA ASN A 166 -24.15 -3.15 -4.54
C ASN A 166 -23.21 -2.05 -4.00
N LEU A 167 -22.90 -2.07 -2.69
CA LEU A 167 -21.91 -1.16 -2.10
C LEU A 167 -20.51 -1.36 -2.67
N TYR A 168 -20.09 -2.61 -2.88
CA TYR A 168 -18.82 -2.90 -3.54
C TYR A 168 -18.80 -2.35 -4.98
N MET A 169 -19.87 -2.59 -5.74
CA MET A 169 -19.98 -2.19 -7.14
C MET A 169 -20.02 -0.67 -7.33
N LYS A 170 -20.55 0.09 -6.35
CA LYS A 170 -20.50 1.56 -6.32
C LYS A 170 -19.08 2.10 -6.51
N TYR A 171 -18.08 1.41 -5.95
CA TYR A 171 -16.69 1.85 -5.97
C TYR A 171 -15.81 1.13 -6.99
N LYS A 172 -16.38 0.22 -7.79
CA LYS A 172 -15.62 -0.58 -8.77
C LYS A 172 -14.83 0.31 -9.74
N VAL A 173 -15.49 1.28 -10.37
CA VAL A 173 -14.86 2.15 -11.38
C VAL A 173 -13.76 3.02 -10.78
N SER A 174 -13.98 3.57 -9.57
CA SER A 174 -12.95 4.35 -8.87
C SER A 174 -11.74 3.49 -8.51
N CYS A 175 -11.97 2.26 -8.02
CA CYS A 175 -10.90 1.34 -7.65
C CYS A 175 -10.20 0.70 -8.85
N GLU A 176 -10.82 0.65 -10.02
CA GLU A 176 -10.12 0.33 -11.27
C GLU A 176 -9.15 1.44 -11.69
N SER A 177 -9.46 2.69 -11.37
CA SER A 177 -8.63 3.84 -11.70
C SER A 177 -7.46 4.01 -10.72
N ASP A 178 -7.69 3.80 -9.42
CA ASP A 178 -6.67 3.78 -8.36
C ASP A 178 -6.84 2.56 -7.43
N ASN A 179 -6.30 1.44 -7.88
CA ASN A 179 -6.43 0.16 -7.19
C ASN A 179 -5.52 0.02 -5.95
N TYR A 180 -4.66 1.00 -5.67
CA TYR A 180 -3.69 0.93 -4.58
C TYR A 180 -4.05 1.81 -3.39
N SER A 181 -5.08 2.66 -3.52
CA SER A 181 -5.62 3.40 -2.39
C SER A 181 -5.97 2.47 -1.22
N ASP A 182 -5.74 2.96 0.01
CA ASP A 182 -6.02 2.22 1.24
C ASP A 182 -7.48 1.71 1.29
N PHE A 183 -8.41 2.51 0.76
CA PHE A 183 -9.81 2.14 0.65
C PHE A 183 -10.04 0.95 -0.29
N CYS A 184 -9.46 0.99 -1.50
CA CYS A 184 -9.62 -0.09 -2.47
C CYS A 184 -8.93 -1.37 -2.03
N ASN A 185 -7.81 -1.29 -1.30
CA ASN A 185 -7.20 -2.44 -0.66
C ASN A 185 -8.13 -3.08 0.37
N GLU A 186 -8.85 -2.26 1.15
CA GLU A 186 -9.84 -2.80 2.08
C GLU A 186 -11.06 -3.40 1.36
N LEU A 187 -11.51 -2.82 0.25
CA LEU A 187 -12.56 -3.43 -0.58
C LEU A 187 -12.15 -4.79 -1.17
N LYS A 188 -10.86 -5.02 -1.45
CA LYS A 188 -10.36 -6.37 -1.82
C LYS A 188 -10.55 -7.36 -0.67
N ASN A 189 -10.34 -6.94 0.58
CA ASN A 189 -10.58 -7.77 1.77
C ASN A 189 -12.07 -8.10 1.92
N VAL A 190 -12.95 -7.10 1.72
CA VAL A 190 -14.40 -7.28 1.68
C VAL A 190 -14.77 -8.31 0.60
N ARG A 191 -14.24 -8.16 -0.62
CA ARG A 191 -14.45 -9.12 -1.72
C ARG A 191 -14.04 -10.53 -1.33
N HIS A 192 -12.86 -10.70 -0.73
CA HIS A 192 -12.37 -12.01 -0.31
C HIS A 192 -13.35 -12.66 0.68
N LYS A 193 -13.79 -11.91 1.69
CA LYS A 193 -14.76 -12.40 2.68
C LYS A 193 -16.11 -12.71 2.05
N TYR A 194 -16.64 -11.84 1.19
CA TYR A 194 -17.91 -12.05 0.50
C TYR A 194 -17.87 -13.32 -0.36
N ASN A 195 -16.84 -13.49 -1.19
CA ASN A 195 -16.73 -14.63 -2.10
C ASN A 195 -16.47 -15.96 -1.37
N ALA A 196 -16.01 -15.91 -0.11
CA ALA A 196 -15.84 -17.09 0.72
C ALA A 196 -17.15 -17.53 1.41
N LEU A 197 -18.22 -16.74 1.33
CA LEU A 197 -19.53 -17.11 1.88
C LEU A 197 -20.17 -18.19 1.01
N SER A 198 -20.67 -19.26 1.63
CA SER A 198 -21.48 -20.29 0.95
C SER A 198 -22.90 -19.76 0.75
N THR A 199 -23.11 -18.92 -0.27
CA THR A 199 -24.42 -18.37 -0.61
C THR A 199 -25.24 -19.30 -1.54
N THR A 200 -25.03 -20.61 -1.42
CA THR A 200 -25.63 -21.63 -2.30
C THR A 200 -27.16 -21.61 -2.27
N GLU A 201 -27.75 -21.22 -1.13
CA GLU A 201 -29.19 -21.02 -0.95
C GLU A 201 -29.74 -19.77 -1.66
N CYS A 202 -28.88 -18.82 -2.05
CA CYS A 202 -29.25 -17.55 -2.67
C CYS A 202 -29.00 -17.50 -4.18
N THR A 203 -28.82 -18.64 -4.83
CA THR A 203 -28.24 -18.69 -6.19
C THR A 203 -29.13 -18.08 -7.28
N GLU A 204 -30.44 -17.99 -7.08
CA GLU A 204 -31.37 -17.34 -8.03
C GLU A 204 -31.60 -15.85 -7.71
N GLU A 205 -31.44 -15.43 -6.45
CA GLU A 205 -31.74 -14.07 -5.99
C GLU A 205 -30.51 -13.14 -5.97
N LEU A 206 -29.30 -13.70 -6.07
CA LEU A 206 -28.08 -12.93 -6.07
C LEU A 206 -27.79 -12.29 -7.41
N LYS A 207 -27.68 -10.95 -7.40
CA LYS A 207 -27.17 -10.18 -8.53
C LYS A 207 -25.71 -10.51 -8.84
N TYR A 208 -24.91 -10.80 -7.81
CA TYR A 208 -23.49 -11.12 -7.95
C TYR A 208 -23.13 -12.35 -7.11
N LYS A 209 -23.02 -13.51 -7.76
CA LYS A 209 -22.52 -14.75 -7.12
C LYS A 209 -21.07 -14.62 -6.67
N MET A 210 -20.26 -13.89 -7.43
CA MET A 210 -18.88 -13.57 -7.09
C MET A 210 -18.60 -12.12 -7.46
N LEU A 211 -17.95 -11.38 -6.54
CA LEU A 211 -17.58 -10.00 -6.81
C LEU A 211 -16.39 -9.93 -7.79
N PRO A 212 -16.45 -9.05 -8.80
CA PRO A 212 -15.39 -8.91 -9.80
C PRO A 212 -14.13 -8.30 -9.19
N LEU A 213 -12.97 -8.58 -9.78
CA LEU A 213 -11.72 -7.90 -9.44
C LEU A 213 -11.72 -6.45 -9.95
N PHE A 214 -10.92 -5.58 -9.33
CA PHE A 214 -10.57 -4.27 -9.87
C PHE A 214 -9.46 -4.41 -10.91
N GLN A 215 -9.77 -5.03 -12.05
CA GLN A 215 -8.81 -5.16 -13.14
C GLN A 215 -9.02 -4.02 -14.14
N LYS A 216 -8.02 -3.17 -14.26
CA LYS A 216 -7.79 -2.38 -15.46
C LYS A 216 -6.89 -3.21 -16.36
N ASN A 217 -7.23 -3.34 -17.64
CA ASN A 217 -6.23 -3.74 -18.63
C ASN A 217 -5.17 -2.63 -18.61
N ASN A 218 -4.10 -2.83 -17.85
CA ASN A 218 -3.05 -1.83 -17.65
C ASN A 218 -2.19 -1.78 -18.91
N ILE A 219 -2.76 -1.33 -20.04
CA ILE A 219 -2.06 -1.15 -21.32
C ILE A 219 -0.85 -0.22 -21.14
N SER A 220 -0.90 0.69 -20.16
CA SER A 220 0.21 1.58 -19.80
C SER A 220 1.47 0.85 -19.33
N VAL A 221 1.36 -0.30 -18.64
CA VAL A 221 2.54 -1.01 -18.12
C VAL A 221 3.33 -1.69 -19.26
N PRO A 222 2.70 -2.47 -20.16
CA PRO A 222 3.32 -2.91 -21.39
C PRO A 222 3.87 -1.73 -22.19
N ILE A 223 3.12 -0.64 -22.41
CA ILE A 223 3.62 0.51 -23.18
C ILE A 223 4.90 1.10 -22.56
N VAL A 224 4.95 1.32 -21.25
CA VAL A 224 6.14 1.87 -20.58
C VAL A 224 7.33 0.90 -20.67
N ILE A 225 7.08 -0.41 -20.50
CA ILE A 225 8.13 -1.43 -20.65
C ILE A 225 8.63 -1.48 -22.09
N THR A 226 7.72 -1.52 -23.07
CA THR A 226 8.06 -1.57 -24.49
C THR A 226 8.82 -0.32 -24.92
N THR A 227 8.41 0.86 -24.47
CA THR A 227 9.12 2.12 -24.75
C THR A 227 10.51 2.14 -24.13
N LEU A 228 10.67 1.73 -22.87
CA LEU A 228 12.00 1.62 -22.22
C LEU A 228 12.91 0.63 -22.95
N VAL A 229 12.38 -0.52 -23.37
CA VAL A 229 13.14 -1.53 -24.12
C VAL A 229 13.57 -0.99 -25.49
N ILE A 230 12.67 -0.34 -26.23
CA ILE A 230 13.02 0.30 -27.52
C ILE A 230 14.11 1.37 -27.31
N LEU A 231 14.01 2.16 -26.25
CA LEU A 231 14.99 3.22 -25.93
C LEU A 231 16.36 2.63 -25.60
N LEU A 232 16.40 1.54 -24.83
CA LEU A 232 17.64 0.78 -24.54
C LEU A 232 18.27 0.21 -25.82
N ILE A 233 17.46 -0.36 -26.71
CA ILE A 233 17.93 -0.88 -28.00
C ILE A 233 18.49 0.27 -28.86
N ALA A 234 17.79 1.41 -28.94
CA ALA A 234 18.26 2.57 -29.70
C ALA A 234 19.58 3.12 -29.14
N ILE A 235 19.72 3.23 -27.82
CA ILE A 235 20.96 3.70 -27.17
C ILE A 235 22.11 2.72 -27.44
N THR A 236 21.89 1.41 -27.29
CA THR A 236 22.92 0.40 -27.57
C THR A 236 23.36 0.42 -29.03
N LEU A 237 22.43 0.53 -29.98
CA LEU A 237 22.75 0.68 -31.40
C LEU A 237 23.50 1.98 -31.70
N PHE A 238 23.12 3.10 -31.09
CA PHE A 238 23.80 4.38 -31.25
C PHE A 238 25.25 4.31 -30.77
N ILE A 239 25.47 3.70 -29.60
CA ILE A 239 26.80 3.47 -29.05
C ILE A 239 27.63 2.58 -29.99
N LEU A 240 27.09 1.44 -30.44
CA LEU A 240 27.76 0.52 -31.36
C LEU A 240 28.11 1.19 -32.70
N HIS A 241 27.18 1.96 -33.29
CA HIS A 241 27.42 2.66 -34.55
C HIS A 241 28.56 3.68 -34.41
N ASN A 242 28.56 4.45 -33.32
CA ASN A 242 29.63 5.41 -33.06
C ASN A 242 30.99 4.70 -32.91
N PHE A 243 31.06 3.61 -32.14
CA PHE A 243 32.27 2.78 -32.06
C PHE A 243 32.69 2.16 -33.39
N THR A 244 31.73 1.83 -34.27
CA THR A 244 32.02 1.26 -35.60
C THR A 244 32.65 2.31 -36.53
N GLN A 245 32.18 3.56 -36.52
CA GLN A 245 32.80 4.66 -37.25
C GLN A 245 34.21 5.01 -36.70
N TYR A 246 34.38 5.04 -35.38
CA TYR A 246 35.69 5.25 -34.77
C TYR A 246 36.67 4.08 -35.05
N ASN A 247 36.15 2.85 -35.19
CA ASN A 247 36.98 1.66 -35.50
C ASN A 247 37.60 1.70 -36.90
N LEU A 248 36.95 2.31 -37.90
CA LEU A 248 37.54 2.44 -39.24
C LEU A 248 38.79 3.32 -39.24
N CYS A 249 38.82 4.39 -38.43
CA CYS A 249 39.98 5.29 -38.32
C CYS A 249 41.04 4.75 -37.33
N SER A 250 40.59 4.11 -36.25
CA SER A 250 41.49 3.55 -35.24
C SER A 250 42.20 2.29 -35.73
N GLN A 251 41.60 1.47 -36.60
CA GLN A 251 42.28 0.34 -37.26
C GLN A 251 43.47 0.83 -38.09
N GLY A 252 43.34 1.94 -38.82
CA GLY A 252 44.46 2.55 -39.54
C GLY A 252 45.59 2.99 -38.59
N THR A 253 45.23 3.55 -37.43
CA THR A 253 46.18 4.04 -36.43
C THR A 253 46.88 2.89 -35.68
N LEU A 254 46.14 1.85 -35.31
CA LEU A 254 46.64 0.62 -34.70
C LEU A 254 47.52 -0.17 -35.67
N ARG A 255 47.13 -0.27 -36.95
CA ARG A 255 47.93 -0.91 -38.00
C ARG A 255 49.23 -0.14 -38.26
N ARG A 256 49.20 1.19 -38.27
CA ARG A 256 50.42 2.02 -38.35
C ARG A 256 51.33 1.82 -37.14
N LYS A 257 50.79 1.78 -35.91
CA LYS A 257 51.58 1.48 -34.70
C LYS A 257 52.18 0.08 -34.78
N ARG A 258 51.40 -0.94 -35.13
CA ARG A 258 51.89 -2.33 -35.29
C ARG A 258 52.99 -2.45 -36.34
N ASN A 259 52.83 -1.81 -37.51
CA ASN A 259 53.86 -1.80 -38.55
C ASN A 259 55.14 -1.11 -38.08
N LYS A 260 55.04 -0.02 -37.30
CA LYS A 260 56.20 0.65 -36.71
C LYS A 260 56.95 -0.25 -35.71
N TRP A 261 56.23 -1.00 -34.88
CA TRP A 261 56.84 -1.98 -33.98
C TRP A 261 57.51 -3.12 -34.74
N ASN A 262 56.89 -3.63 -35.80
CA ASN A 262 57.48 -4.67 -36.64
C ASN A 262 58.77 -4.18 -37.32
N HIS A 263 58.80 -2.93 -37.82
CA HIS A 263 60.02 -2.35 -38.41
C HIS A 263 61.15 -2.17 -37.39
N ILE A 264 60.82 -1.79 -36.15
CA ILE A 264 61.80 -1.66 -35.07
C ILE A 264 62.36 -3.04 -34.67
N ASP A 265 61.53 -4.08 -34.64
CA ASP A 265 61.96 -5.45 -34.37
C ASP A 265 62.84 -6.02 -35.50
N GLU A 266 62.50 -5.71 -36.75
CA GLU A 266 63.31 -6.06 -37.92
C GLU A 266 64.69 -5.37 -37.88
N ASP A 267 64.73 -4.07 -37.57
CA ASP A 267 65.98 -3.33 -37.35
C ASP A 267 66.78 -3.89 -36.16
N TYR A 268 66.13 -4.28 -35.06
CA TYR A 268 66.79 -4.90 -33.91
C TYR A 268 67.40 -6.27 -34.25
N ASN A 269 66.70 -7.09 -35.04
CA ASN A 269 67.20 -8.36 -35.55
C ASN A 269 68.38 -8.17 -36.51
N ILE A 270 68.32 -7.16 -37.38
CA ILE A 270 69.44 -6.77 -38.26
C ILE A 270 70.65 -6.31 -37.43
N PHE A 271 70.46 -5.47 -36.41
CA PHE A 271 71.54 -5.02 -35.53
C PHE A 271 72.15 -6.16 -34.70
N GLN A 272 71.37 -7.14 -34.24
CA GLN A 272 71.91 -8.34 -33.60
C GLN A 272 72.77 -9.17 -34.56
N SER A 273 72.37 -9.32 -35.82
CA SER A 273 73.15 -10.06 -36.81
C SER A 273 74.50 -9.39 -37.12
N TYR A 274 74.56 -8.06 -37.10
CA TYR A 274 75.81 -7.30 -37.30
C TYR A 274 76.75 -7.37 -36.09
N LYS A 275 76.21 -7.50 -34.87
CA LYS A 275 76.99 -7.59 -33.63
C LYS A 275 77.64 -8.97 -33.41
N ASN A 276 77.16 -10.02 -34.08
CA ASN A 276 77.76 -11.36 -34.04
C ASN A 276 78.86 -11.59 -35.10
N GLY A 277 79.23 -10.56 -35.89
CA GLY A 277 80.25 -10.65 -36.91
C GLY A 277 81.56 -9.94 -36.55
N ARG A 278 82.29 -10.41 -35.53
CA ARG A 278 83.79 -10.40 -35.45
C ARG A 278 84.29 -10.84 -34.08
N LYS A 279 84.76 -12.10 -34.01
CA LYS A 279 85.93 -12.49 -33.22
C LYS A 279 86.77 -13.41 -34.10
N ASP A 280 87.79 -12.84 -34.74
CA ASP A 280 88.85 -13.61 -35.37
C ASP A 280 89.84 -14.10 -34.30
N THR A 281 90.19 -15.39 -34.34
CA THR A 281 91.53 -15.87 -33.96
C THR A 281 91.90 -17.12 -34.74
N ILE A 282 92.66 -16.90 -35.82
CA ILE A 282 93.95 -17.52 -36.17
C ILE A 282 94.27 -18.90 -35.54
N LYS A 283 94.48 -19.92 -36.37
CA LYS A 283 95.74 -20.73 -36.39
C LYS A 283 95.81 -21.77 -37.53
N SER A 284 96.88 -21.63 -38.33
CA SER A 284 97.73 -22.71 -38.89
C SER A 284 97.14 -23.60 -39.99
N ARG A 285 97.79 -24.02 -41.07
CA ARG A 285 99.18 -23.96 -41.60
C ARG A 285 99.07 -24.37 -43.09
N HIS A 286 99.88 -23.72 -43.92
CA HIS A 286 100.45 -24.05 -45.24
C HIS A 286 100.36 -25.53 -45.76
N HIS A 287 100.47 -25.93 -47.03
CA HIS A 287 101.32 -25.50 -48.16
C HIS A 287 100.84 -26.13 -49.50
N ILE A 288 100.91 -25.33 -50.58
CA ILE A 288 101.49 -25.59 -51.92
C ILE A 288 100.89 -26.66 -52.86
N LEU A 289 100.42 -26.13 -54.00
CA LEU A 289 100.20 -26.78 -55.31
C LEU A 289 101.52 -27.23 -55.97
N TYR A 290 101.51 -28.42 -56.58
CA TYR A 290 102.24 -28.67 -57.82
C TYR A 290 101.34 -29.42 -58.80
N TYR A 291 101.14 -28.83 -59.98
CA TYR A 291 100.67 -29.52 -61.18
C TYR A 291 101.89 -29.83 -62.05
N LYS A 292 101.99 -31.07 -62.54
CA LYS A 292 102.63 -31.38 -63.81
C LYS A 292 102.13 -32.73 -64.33
N ASP A 293 102.02 -32.79 -65.64
CA ASP A 293 101.55 -33.91 -66.48
C ASP A 293 102.19 -35.27 -66.16
#